data_AF-A0A1I4I6V8-F1
#
_entry.id   AF-A0A1I4I6V8-F1
#
_cell.length_a   1.000
_cell.length_b   1.000
_cell.length_c   1.000
_cell.angle_alpha   90.00
_cell.angle_beta   90.00
_cell.angle_gamma   90.00
#
_symmetry.space_group_name_H-M   'P 1'
#
loop_
_entity.id
_entity.type
_entity.pdbx_description
1 polymer ?
#
loop_
_entity_poly.entity_id
_entity_poly.type
_entity_poly.pdbx_seq_one_letter_code
_entity_poly.pdbx_strand_id
1 'polypeptide(L)' 'MPSHDSTDRTLRAVGPVEIRPRSVTRQLCGFVLAFVGYSIVDWATSPATPLVPTVLYTALGTFVVCNGLYVGGVRFR' A
#
# COMPACT_ATOMS: atom_id res chain seq x y z
N MET A 1 25.31 33.71 -13.90
CA MET A 1 25.37 32.64 -12.89
C MET A 1 23.99 32.00 -12.79
N PRO A 2 23.75 30.80 -13.35
CA PRO A 2 22.52 30.06 -13.09
C PRO A 2 22.74 29.14 -11.89
N SER A 3 21.94 29.33 -10.85
CA SER A 3 21.86 28.44 -9.68
C SER A 3 21.07 27.18 -10.05
N HIS A 4 21.78 26.08 -10.26
CA HIS A 4 21.20 24.75 -10.38
C HIS A 4 20.83 24.25 -8.98
N ASP A 5 19.57 24.43 -8.59
CA ASP A 5 18.98 23.75 -7.42
C ASP A 5 18.74 22.27 -7.80
N SER A 6 19.79 21.46 -7.77
CA SER A 6 19.68 20.01 -7.80
C SER A 6 19.27 19.50 -6.43
N THR A 7 18.00 19.68 -6.07
CA THR A 7 17.39 18.92 -4.98
C THR A 7 17.12 17.50 -5.49
N ASP A 8 18.18 16.70 -5.56
CA ASP A 8 18.14 15.27 -5.82
C ASP A 8 17.41 14.56 -4.68
N ARG A 9 16.07 14.61 -4.71
CA ARG A 9 15.26 13.63 -3.97
C ARG A 9 15.44 12.31 -4.68
N THR A 10 16.38 11.52 -4.15
CA THR A 10 16.65 10.13 -4.47
C THR A 10 15.36 9.29 -4.35
N LEU A 11 14.56 9.30 -5.42
CA LEU A 11 13.48 8.36 -5.65
C LEU A 11 14.14 6.99 -5.84
N ARG A 12 14.06 6.13 -4.81
CA ARG A 12 14.44 4.73 -4.95
C ARG A 12 13.36 4.04 -5.77
N ALA A 13 13.54 4.03 -7.09
CA ALA A 13 12.77 3.19 -7.99
C ALA A 13 13.32 1.76 -7.88
N VAL A 14 12.45 0.81 -7.55
CA VAL A 14 12.76 -0.62 -7.57
C VAL A 14 11.89 -1.22 -8.67
N GLY A 15 12.38 -1.21 -9.91
CA GLY A 15 11.61 -1.64 -11.08
C GLY A 15 10.38 -0.74 -11.35
N PRO A 16 9.19 -1.28 -11.71
CA PRO A 16 7.97 -0.49 -11.98
C PRO A 16 7.37 0.16 -10.72
N VAL A 17 8.01 0.00 -9.56
CA VAL A 17 7.55 0.51 -8.28
C VAL A 17 8.36 1.73 -7.88
N GLU A 18 7.70 2.87 -7.78
CA GLU A 18 8.28 4.13 -7.28
C GLU A 18 7.94 4.29 -5.80
N ILE A 19 8.96 4.31 -4.94
CA ILE A 19 8.80 4.60 -3.51
C ILE A 19 9.11 6.08 -3.27
N ARG A 20 8.08 6.88 -3.00
CA ARG A 20 8.28 8.30 -2.69
C ARG A 20 8.71 8.49 -1.23
N PRO A 21 9.72 9.34 -0.95
CA PRO A 21 10.08 9.69 0.41
C PRO A 21 8.92 10.47 1.05
N ARG A 22 8.17 9.79 1.91
CA ARG A 22 7.20 10.38 2.85
C ARG A 22 7.76 10.24 4.26
N SER A 23 7.18 10.97 5.21
CA SER A 23 7.44 10.74 6.64
C SER A 23 7.37 9.24 6.97
N VAL A 24 8.39 8.73 7.66
CA VAL A 24 8.49 7.31 8.08
C VAL A 24 7.23 6.86 8.82
N THR A 25 6.62 7.73 9.62
CA THR A 25 5.35 7.48 10.31
C THR A 25 4.20 7.21 9.34
N ARG A 26 4.12 7.94 8.22
CA ARG A 26 3.11 7.70 7.17
C ARG A 26 3.38 6.42 6.41
N GLN A 27 4.64 6.08 6.16
CA GLN A 27 5.00 4.82 5.51
C GLN A 27 4.61 3.63 6.39
N LEU A 28 5.01 3.65 7.67
CA LEU A 28 4.62 2.64 8.67
C LEU A 28 3.10 2.52 8.81
N CYS A 29 2.39 3.65 8.92
CA CYS A 29 0.93 3.64 9.00
C CYS A 29 0.29 3.01 7.76
N GLY A 30 0.81 3.32 6.57
CA GLY A 30 0.38 2.68 5.32
C GLY A 30 0.62 1.17 5.30
N PHE A 31 1.78 0.71 5.78
CA PHE A 31 2.07 -0.72 5.89
C PHE A 31 1.19 -1.43 6.92
N VAL A 32 0.91 -0.80 8.07
CA VAL A 32 -0.04 -1.34 9.06
C VAL A 32 -1.43 -1.48 8.44
N LEU A 33 -1.88 -0.47 7.70
CA LEU A 33 -3.17 -0.53 7.01
C LEU A 33 -3.19 -1.66 5.97
N ALA A 34 -2.11 -1.81 5.20
CA ALA A 34 -1.99 -2.86 4.20
C ALA A 34 -1.99 -4.25 4.85
N PHE A 35 -1.30 -4.41 5.99
CA PHE A 35 -1.31 -5.65 6.76
C PHE A 35 -2.70 -6.00 7.28
N VAL A 36 -3.43 -5.02 7.84
CA VAL A 36 -4.82 -5.23 8.29
C VAL A 36 -5.72 -5.66 7.12
N GLY A 37 -5.60 -5.01 5.97
CA GLY A 37 -6.34 -5.39 4.76
C GLY A 37 -6.04 -6.83 4.31
N TYR A 38 -4.76 -7.23 4.35
CA TYR A 38 -4.35 -8.60 4.03
C TYR A 38 -4.94 -9.62 5.00
N SER A 39 -4.94 -9.35 6.30
CA SER A 39 -5.55 -10.23 7.30
C SER A 39 -7.06 -10.41 7.10
N ILE A 40 -7.76 -9.37 6.63
CA ILE A 40 -9.19 -9.47 6.27
C ILE A 40 -9.39 -10.39 5.07
N VAL A 41 -8.53 -10.27 4.04
CA VAL A 41 -8.58 -11.15 2.86
C VAL A 41 -8.32 -12.61 3.26
N ASP A 42 -7.27 -12.85 4.03
CA ASP A 42 -6.89 -14.20 4.49
C ASP A 42 -8.03 -14.87 5.27
N TRP A 43 -8.62 -14.14 6.22
CA TRP A 43 -9.79 -14.58 6.97
C TRP A 43 -11.00 -14.84 6.05
N ALA A 44 -11.28 -13.94 5.10
CA ALA A 44 -12.41 -14.08 4.17
C ALA A 44 -12.27 -15.31 3.26
N THR A 45 -11.04 -15.68 2.90
CA THR A 45 -10.72 -16.85 2.06
C THR A 45 -10.66 -18.17 2.83
N SER A 46 -10.81 -18.14 4.16
CA SER A 46 -10.86 -19.37 4.94
C SER A 46 -12.04 -20.26 4.51
N PRO A 47 -11.86 -21.59 4.46
CA PRO A 47 -12.89 -22.53 4.01
C PRO A 47 -14.13 -22.59 4.91
N ALA A 48 -14.08 -21.96 6.08
CA ALA A 48 -15.19 -21.84 7.02
C ALA A 48 -16.14 -20.66 6.71
N THR A 49 -15.78 -19.78 5.77
CA THR A 49 -16.51 -18.54 5.49
C THR A 49 -17.51 -18.76 4.35
N PRO A 50 -18.80 -18.36 4.49
CA PRO A 50 -19.79 -18.54 3.42
C PRO A 50 -19.44 -17.70 2.17
N LEU A 51 -19.81 -18.20 0.97
CA LEU A 51 -19.44 -17.61 -0.33
C LEU A 51 -19.79 -16.11 -0.49
N VAL A 52 -21.00 -15.71 -0.08
CA VAL A 52 -21.47 -14.32 -0.21
C VAL A 52 -20.64 -13.35 0.65
N PRO A 53 -20.44 -13.59 1.96
CA PRO A 53 -19.54 -12.76 2.76
C PRO A 53 -18.08 -12.85 2.29
N THR A 54 -17.62 -14.00 1.79
CA THR A 54 -16.25 -14.12 1.25
C THR A 54 -15.96 -13.07 0.20
N VAL A 55 -16.81 -12.92 -0.83
CA VAL A 55 -16.61 -11.94 -1.91
C VAL A 55 -16.60 -10.50 -1.38
N LEU A 56 -17.53 -10.16 -0.50
CA LEU A 56 -17.63 -8.82 0.08
C LEU A 56 -16.38 -8.48 0.93
N TYR A 57 -15.96 -9.40 1.80
CA TYR A 57 -14.81 -9.18 2.68
C TYR A 57 -13.47 -9.23 1.93
N THR A 58 -13.33 -10.05 0.88
CA THR A 58 -12.15 -9.98 0.01
C THR A 58 -12.05 -8.64 -0.72
N ALA A 59 -13.17 -8.13 -1.25
CA ALA A 59 -13.19 -6.83 -1.92
C ALA A 59 -12.82 -5.69 -0.94
N LEU A 60 -13.39 -5.70 0.26
CA LEU A 60 -13.07 -4.73 1.32
C LEU A 60 -11.60 -4.83 1.74
N GLY A 61 -11.10 -6.03 2.01
CA GLY A 61 -9.71 -6.25 2.38
C GLY A 61 -8.73 -5.77 1.30
N THR A 62 -9.02 -6.09 0.04
CA THR A 62 -8.22 -5.62 -1.12
C THR A 62 -8.23 -4.09 -1.23
N PHE A 63 -9.39 -3.46 -1.05
CA PHE A 63 -9.49 -2.00 -1.04
C PHE A 63 -8.63 -1.38 0.07
N VAL A 64 -8.65 -1.96 1.27
CA VAL A 64 -7.81 -1.51 2.40
C VAL A 64 -6.32 -1.71 2.10
N VAL A 65 -5.94 -2.84 1.49
CA VAL A 65 -4.54 -3.09 1.04
C VAL A 65 -4.08 -2.01 0.08
N CYS A 66 -4.85 -1.74 -0.99
CA CYS A 66 -4.51 -0.75 -1.99
C CYS A 66 -4.37 0.66 -1.39
N ASN A 67 -5.28 1.04 -0.48
CA ASN A 67 -5.22 2.32 0.21
C ASN A 67 -4.01 2.40 1.16
N GLY A 68 -3.72 1.33 1.89
CA GLY A 68 -2.54 1.23 2.76
C GLY A 68 -1.24 1.42 1.99
N LEU A 69 -1.09 0.72 0.86
CA LEU A 69 0.05 0.86 -0.04
C LEU A 69 0.17 2.28 -0.60
N TYR A 70 -0.95 2.89 -1.01
CA TYR A 70 -0.98 4.27 -1.51
C TYR A 70 -0.58 5.30 -0.43
N VAL A 71 -1.08 5.16 0.80
CA VAL A 71 -0.70 5.99 1.95
C VAL A 71 0.78 5.77 2.29
N GLY A 72 1.23 4.52 2.20
CA GLY A 72 2.61 4.07 2.38
C GLY A 72 3.59 4.61 1.33
N GLY A 73 3.08 5.22 0.25
CA GLY A 73 3.89 5.84 -0.79
C GLY A 73 4.40 4.85 -1.84
N VAL A 74 3.80 3.66 -1.91
CA VAL A 74 4.00 2.69 -2.98
C VAL A 74 3.14 3.12 -4.17
N ARG A 75 3.78 3.49 -5.28
CA ARG A 75 3.10 3.78 -6.55
C ARG A 75 3.59 2.82 -7.62
N PHE A 76 2.66 2.17 -8.30
CA PHE A 76 2.93 1.39 -9.50
C PHE A 76 2.88 2.32 -10.71
N ARG A 77 3.90 2.27 -11.56
CA ARG A 77 3.97 3.03 -12.82
C ARG A 77 3.63 2.15 -14.01
#